data_AF-A0A0G1LB25-F1
#
_entry.id   AF-A0A0G1LB25-F1
#
_cell.length_a   1.000
_cell.length_b   1.000
_cell.length_c   1.000
_cell.angle_alpha   90.00
_cell.angle_beta   90.00
_cell.angle_gamma   90.00
#
_symmetry.space_group_name_H-M   'P 1'
#
loop_
_entity.id
_entity.type
_entity.pdbx_description
1 polymer ?
#
loop_
_entity_poly.entity_id
_entity_poly.type
_entity_poly.pdbx_seq_one_letter_code
_entity_poly.pdbx_strand_id
1 'polypeptide(L)'
;MILVRKMPKKKITKNVTKVVLFSIAFGFVEAAAVVYLREIFGLGKGYLEADRQDILLAFPGVTFLKSQAALKLLSDKTILNIEKIREVATLLMLASLAALAGKKLKEKIAYFFLAFGIWDISYYIFLKLTIGWPKSLSDLDIFFLLPVAWAGPVFVPVVISAILVLGSFVYLKENKY
;
A
#
# COMPACT_ATOMS: atom_id res chain seq x y z
N MET A 1 19.59 38.76 -25.68
CA MET A 1 18.79 38.73 -24.45
C MET A 1 17.73 37.64 -24.60
N ILE A 2 18.00 36.43 -24.09
CA ILE A 2 17.09 35.28 -24.21
C ILE A 2 15.97 35.45 -23.17
N LEU A 3 14.75 35.70 -23.63
CA LEU A 3 13.55 35.69 -22.78
C LEU A 3 13.28 34.25 -22.34
N VAL A 4 13.81 33.86 -21.18
CA VAL A 4 13.40 32.63 -20.48
C VAL A 4 11.96 32.82 -20.03
N ARG A 5 11.01 32.33 -20.84
CA ARG A 5 9.59 32.32 -20.54
C ARG A 5 9.38 31.49 -19.27
N LYS A 6 9.25 32.13 -18.11
CA LYS A 6 8.92 31.44 -16.84
C LYS A 6 7.61 30.69 -17.05
N MET A 7 7.67 29.36 -17.12
CA MET A 7 6.47 28.54 -17.19
C MET A 7 5.63 28.79 -15.94
N PRO A 8 4.31 29.06 -16.08
CA PRO A 8 3.45 29.29 -14.92
C PRO A 8 3.48 28.06 -14.02
N LYS A 9 3.75 28.26 -12.72
CA LYS A 9 3.73 27.19 -11.72
C LYS A 9 2.32 26.59 -11.67
N LYS A 10 2.11 25.41 -12.27
CA LYS A 10 0.84 24.67 -12.20
C LYS A 10 0.52 24.40 -10.73
N LYS A 11 -0.57 25.01 -10.20
CA LYS A 11 -0.99 24.88 -8.80
C LYS A 11 -1.47 23.46 -8.50
N ILE A 12 -1.04 22.90 -7.38
CA ILE A 12 -1.58 21.65 -6.83
C ILE A 12 -3.08 21.86 -6.56
N THR A 13 -3.90 20.91 -6.99
CA THR A 13 -5.35 21.05 -6.89
C THR A 13 -5.88 20.59 -5.54
N LYS A 14 -6.98 21.19 -5.06
CA LYS A 14 -7.61 20.86 -3.77
C LYS A 14 -7.90 19.35 -3.62
N ASN A 15 -8.18 18.63 -4.70
CA ASN A 15 -8.44 17.19 -4.67
C ASN A 15 -7.18 16.38 -4.34
N VAL A 16 -6.02 16.75 -4.90
CA VAL A 16 -4.75 16.06 -4.59
C VAL A 16 -4.45 16.15 -3.10
N THR A 17 -4.57 17.35 -2.52
CA THR A 17 -4.38 17.54 -1.06
C THR A 17 -5.34 16.68 -0.24
N LYS A 18 -6.63 16.63 -0.60
CA LYS A 18 -7.63 15.80 0.10
C LYS A 18 -7.30 14.31 0.01
N VAL A 19 -6.92 13.83 -1.19
CA VAL A 19 -6.54 12.43 -1.38
C VAL A 19 -5.30 12.08 -0.57
N VAL A 20 -4.27 12.92 -0.60
CA VAL A 20 -3.04 12.73 0.20
C VAL A 20 -3.36 12.64 1.69
N LEU A 21 -4.13 13.60 2.22
CA LEU A 21 -4.50 13.62 3.64
C LEU A 21 -5.30 12.38 4.05
N PHE A 22 -6.29 11.98 3.23
CA PHE A 22 -7.06 10.77 3.47
C PHE A 22 -6.14 9.54 3.47
N SER A 23 -5.30 9.39 2.45
CA SER A 23 -4.41 8.22 2.30
C SER A 23 -3.43 8.08 3.45
N ILE A 24 -2.86 9.18 3.94
CA ILE A 24 -1.98 9.16 5.12
C ILE A 24 -2.78 8.70 6.34
N ALA A 25 -3.91 9.35 6.63
CA ALA A 25 -4.73 8.98 7.80
C ALA A 25 -5.20 7.52 7.74
N PHE A 26 -5.60 7.06 6.56
CA PHE A 26 -6.04 5.69 6.36
C PHE A 26 -4.89 4.67 6.44
N GLY A 27 -3.67 5.05 6.04
CA GLY A 27 -2.48 4.23 6.25
C GLY A 27 -2.20 3.98 7.74
N PHE A 28 -2.51 4.94 8.62
CA PHE A 28 -2.42 4.73 10.07
C PHE A 28 -3.46 3.72 10.58
N VAL A 29 -4.71 3.80 10.11
CA VAL A 29 -5.78 2.85 10.50
C VAL A 29 -5.37 1.41 10.19
N GLU A 30 -4.77 1.22 9.02
CA GLU A 30 -4.26 -0.07 8.56
C GLU A 30 -3.06 -0.54 9.37
N ALA A 31 -2.10 0.35 9.64
CA ALA A 31 -0.98 0.04 10.52
C ALA A 31 -1.46 -0.34 11.94
N ALA A 32 -2.46 0.35 12.49
CA ALA A 32 -3.03 0.04 13.78
C ALA A 32 -3.69 -1.35 13.82
N ALA A 33 -4.48 -1.70 12.80
CA ALA A 33 -5.06 -3.03 12.66
C ALA A 33 -3.98 -4.12 12.65
N VAL A 34 -2.91 -3.91 11.87
CA VAL A 34 -1.77 -4.83 11.81
C VAL A 34 -1.05 -4.93 13.16
N VAL A 35 -0.84 -3.83 13.87
CA VAL A 35 -0.24 -3.84 15.21
C VAL A 35 -1.09 -4.67 16.18
N TYR A 36 -2.41 -4.51 16.17
CA TYR A 36 -3.31 -5.31 17.02
C TYR A 36 -3.23 -6.79 16.68
N LEU A 37 -3.18 -7.14 15.39
CA LEU A 37 -3.00 -8.53 14.97
C LEU A 37 -1.65 -9.09 15.44
N ARG A 38 -0.54 -8.33 15.32
CA ARG A 38 0.77 -8.80 15.81
C ARG A 38 0.74 -9.09 17.30
N GLU A 39 0.09 -8.24 18.08
CA GLU A 39 0.01 -8.38 19.53
C GLU A 39 -0.86 -9.58 19.92
N ILE A 40 -2.06 -9.70 19.34
CA ILE A 40 -3.01 -10.78 19.64
C ILE A 40 -2.41 -12.16 19.34
N PHE A 41 -1.66 -12.28 18.25
CA PHE A 41 -1.09 -13.55 17.80
C PHE A 41 0.35 -13.79 18.28
N GLY A 42 0.90 -12.91 19.13
CA GLY A 42 2.27 -13.06 19.64
C GLY A 42 3.35 -13.01 18.56
N LEU A 43 3.07 -12.35 17.43
CA LEU A 43 3.93 -12.28 16.26
C LEU A 43 4.98 -11.20 16.47
N GLY A 44 5.94 -11.52 17.35
CA GLY A 44 7.06 -10.68 17.70
C GLY A 44 7.94 -10.36 16.50
N LYS A 45 7.61 -9.27 15.80
CA LYS A 45 8.47 -8.54 14.83
C LYS A 45 8.71 -9.22 13.46
N GLY A 46 8.02 -10.29 13.11
CA GLY A 46 8.10 -10.92 11.78
C GLY A 46 6.94 -11.86 11.48
N TYR A 47 6.50 -11.86 10.22
CA TYR A 47 5.33 -12.63 9.75
C TYR A 47 5.68 -13.90 8.96
N LEU A 48 6.96 -14.19 8.74
CA LEU A 48 7.34 -15.15 7.69
C LEU A 48 8.31 -16.21 8.20
N GLU A 49 7.72 -17.31 8.66
CA GLU A 49 8.32 -18.65 8.66
C GLU A 49 7.59 -19.50 7.61
N ALA A 50 7.74 -19.14 6.33
CA ALA A 50 7.12 -19.89 5.23
C ALA A 50 7.97 -21.13 4.91
N ASP A 51 7.34 -22.32 4.96
CA ASP A 51 7.98 -23.56 4.53
C ASP A 51 8.07 -23.61 2.99
N ARG A 52 9.05 -24.31 2.42
CA ARG A 52 9.23 -24.39 0.96
C ARG A 52 8.02 -24.97 0.23
N GLN A 53 7.20 -25.74 0.92
CA GLN A 53 5.99 -26.39 0.39
C GLN A 53 4.81 -25.41 0.19
N ASP A 54 4.92 -24.21 0.76
CA ASP A 54 3.87 -23.19 0.74
C ASP A 54 4.01 -22.19 -0.41
N ILE A 55 5.13 -22.26 -1.15
CA ILE A 55 5.44 -21.39 -2.28
C ILE A 55 4.65 -21.88 -3.51
N LEU A 56 3.75 -21.03 -4.00
CA LEU A 56 3.05 -21.26 -5.27
C LEU A 56 3.94 -20.88 -6.46
N LEU A 57 4.58 -19.71 -6.38
CA LEU A 57 5.40 -19.16 -7.45
C LEU A 57 6.39 -18.16 -6.84
N ALA A 58 7.64 -18.15 -7.32
CA ALA A 58 8.65 -17.21 -6.86
C ALA A 58 9.23 -16.44 -8.05
N PHE A 59 9.26 -15.12 -7.93
CA PHE A 59 9.97 -14.21 -8.81
C PHE A 59 11.06 -13.48 -8.02
N PRO A 60 12.05 -12.88 -8.69
CA PRO A 60 13.05 -12.06 -8.01
C PRO A 60 12.38 -10.97 -7.14
N GLY A 61 12.48 -11.12 -5.81
CA GLY A 61 11.93 -10.17 -4.83
C GLY A 61 10.45 -10.35 -4.47
N VAL A 62 9.69 -11.24 -5.11
CA VAL A 62 8.28 -11.49 -4.75
C VAL A 62 7.98 -12.98 -4.77
N THR A 63 7.45 -13.48 -3.66
CA THR A 63 7.02 -14.86 -3.51
C THR A 63 5.51 -14.89 -3.33
N PHE A 64 4.85 -15.64 -4.20
CA PHE A 64 3.44 -15.97 -4.08
C PHE A 64 3.29 -17.20 -3.19
N LEU A 65 2.61 -17.04 -2.08
CA LEU A 65 2.37 -18.09 -1.10
C LEU A 65 0.91 -18.54 -1.20
N LYS A 66 0.65 -19.81 -0.87
CA LYS A 66 -0.71 -20.22 -0.51
C LYS A 66 -1.17 -19.31 0.62
N SER A 67 -2.40 -18.79 0.57
CA SER A 67 -2.94 -17.97 1.66
C SER A 67 -2.95 -18.73 3.00
N GLN A 68 -2.80 -20.05 2.97
CA GLN A 68 -2.67 -20.92 4.13
C GLN A 68 -1.26 -20.96 4.74
N ALA A 69 -0.22 -20.51 4.06
CA ALA A 69 1.11 -20.37 4.64
C ALA A 69 1.15 -19.27 5.71
N ALA A 70 0.43 -18.18 5.44
CA ALA A 70 0.15 -17.13 6.42
C ALA A 70 -0.67 -17.67 7.63
N LEU A 71 -1.34 -18.84 7.49
CA LEU A 71 -2.13 -19.47 8.57
C LEU A 71 -1.31 -20.17 9.64
N LYS A 72 0.00 -20.42 9.47
CA LYS A 72 0.76 -20.95 10.62
C LYS A 72 0.77 -19.97 11.79
N LEU A 73 0.54 -18.67 11.52
CA LEU A 73 0.47 -17.60 12.50
C LEU A 73 -0.98 -17.26 12.92
N LEU A 74 -1.93 -17.41 12.00
CA LEU A 74 -3.37 -17.21 12.23
C LEU A 74 -4.07 -18.58 12.26
N SER A 75 -3.96 -19.31 13.37
CA SER A 75 -4.56 -20.65 13.50
C SER A 75 -6.10 -20.66 13.34
N ASP A 76 -6.75 -19.49 13.29
CA ASP A 76 -8.19 -19.32 13.10
C ASP A 76 -8.54 -18.88 11.66
N LYS A 77 -9.21 -19.78 10.92
CA LYS A 77 -9.72 -19.53 9.56
C LYS A 77 -10.69 -18.35 9.48
N THR A 78 -11.40 -18.04 10.56
CA THR A 78 -12.36 -16.94 10.65
C THR A 78 -11.64 -15.61 10.53
N ILE A 79 -10.55 -15.45 11.28
CA ILE A 79 -9.76 -14.22 11.30
C ILE A 79 -9.09 -14.01 9.95
N LEU A 80 -8.58 -15.07 9.31
CA LEU A 80 -8.05 -14.96 7.94
C LEU A 80 -9.09 -14.43 6.94
N ASN A 81 -10.33 -14.93 7.01
CA ASN A 81 -11.38 -14.47 6.10
C ASN A 81 -11.75 -13.01 6.36
N ILE A 82 -11.77 -12.59 7.63
CA ILE A 82 -11.98 -11.19 8.00
C ILE A 82 -10.85 -10.32 7.42
N GLU A 83 -9.59 -10.74 7.53
CA GLU A 83 -8.46 -9.99 6.96
C GLU A 83 -8.53 -9.86 5.43
N LYS A 84 -8.92 -10.94 4.73
CA LYS A 84 -9.17 -10.86 3.28
C LYS A 84 -10.30 -9.89 2.94
N ILE A 85 -11.41 -9.92 3.68
CA ILE A 85 -12.53 -9.00 3.47
C ILE A 85 -12.11 -7.56 3.76
N ARG A 86 -11.30 -7.35 4.80
CA ARG A 86 -10.74 -6.05 5.16
C ARG A 86 -9.88 -5.49 4.04
N GLU A 87 -8.97 -6.29 3.47
CA GLU A 87 -8.17 -5.91 2.30
C GLU A 87 -9.04 -5.56 1.07
N VAL A 88 -10.11 -6.32 0.80
CA VAL A 88 -11.09 -5.95 -0.24
C VAL A 88 -11.72 -4.60 0.08
N ALA A 89 -12.15 -4.37 1.32
CA ALA A 89 -12.75 -3.12 1.75
C ALA A 89 -11.77 -1.94 1.59
N THR A 90 -10.49 -2.13 1.89
CA THR A 90 -9.41 -1.15 1.70
C THR A 90 -9.28 -0.75 0.25
N LEU A 91 -9.23 -1.72 -0.67
CA LEU A 91 -9.20 -1.44 -2.11
C LEU A 91 -10.46 -0.71 -2.59
N LEU A 92 -11.64 -1.11 -2.10
CA LEU A 92 -12.90 -0.46 -2.44
C LEU A 92 -12.96 0.99 -1.95
N MET A 93 -12.53 1.27 -0.71
CA MET A 93 -12.50 2.63 -0.17
C MET A 93 -11.56 3.54 -0.98
N LEU A 94 -10.36 3.05 -1.33
CA LEU A 94 -9.42 3.78 -2.18
C LEU A 94 -10.00 4.02 -3.59
N ALA A 95 -10.64 3.02 -4.18
CA ALA A 95 -11.31 3.14 -5.47
C ALA A 95 -12.47 4.14 -5.44
N SER A 96 -13.28 4.15 -4.38
CA SER A 96 -14.35 5.12 -4.17
C SER A 96 -13.82 6.54 -4.03
N LEU A 97 -12.76 6.75 -3.23
CA LEU A 97 -12.11 8.05 -3.10
C LEU A 97 -11.61 8.57 -4.46
N ALA A 98 -10.97 7.70 -5.23
CA ALA A 98 -10.46 8.03 -6.55
C ALA A 98 -11.57 8.34 -7.56
N ALA A 99 -12.68 7.60 -7.51
CA ALA A 99 -13.86 7.83 -8.34
C ALA A 99 -14.52 9.19 -8.05
N LEU A 100 -14.51 9.64 -6.79
CA LEU A 100 -14.99 10.97 -6.38
C LEU A 100 -14.01 12.10 -6.74
N ALA A 101 -12.70 11.82 -6.74
CA ALA A 101 -11.67 12.83 -7.00
C ALA A 101 -11.47 13.15 -8.49
N GLY A 102 -11.64 12.15 -9.37
CA GLY A 102 -11.39 12.25 -10.82
C GLY A 102 -12.65 12.41 -11.66
N LYS A 103 -12.59 13.22 -12.72
CA LYS A 103 -13.70 13.41 -13.67
C LYS A 103 -13.69 12.35 -14.77
N LYS A 104 -12.52 12.10 -15.36
CA LYS A 104 -12.29 11.12 -16.44
C LYS A 104 -11.74 9.81 -15.89
N LEU A 105 -11.94 8.69 -16.59
CA LEU A 105 -11.42 7.38 -16.17
C LEU A 105 -9.91 7.40 -15.88
N LYS A 106 -9.11 8.03 -16.75
CA LYS A 106 -7.66 8.15 -16.53
C LYS A 106 -7.29 8.97 -15.29
N GLU A 107 -8.05 10.02 -14.99
CA GLU A 107 -7.87 10.78 -13.75
C GLU A 107 -8.23 9.95 -12.53
N LYS A 108 -9.32 9.17 -12.59
CA LYS A 108 -9.73 8.26 -11.52
C LYS A 108 -8.65 7.21 -11.26
N ILE A 109 -8.09 6.60 -12.31
CA ILE A 109 -6.97 5.66 -12.20
C ILE A 109 -5.73 6.34 -11.57
N ALA A 110 -5.39 7.56 -12.00
CA ALA A 110 -4.28 8.30 -11.41
C ALA A 110 -4.52 8.67 -9.94
N TYR A 111 -5.73 9.08 -9.56
CA TYR A 111 -6.05 9.31 -8.15
C TYR A 111 -6.03 8.01 -7.34
N PHE A 112 -6.42 6.88 -7.92
CA PHE A 112 -6.33 5.58 -7.26
C PHE A 112 -4.88 5.21 -6.97
N PHE A 113 -3.99 5.29 -7.96
CA PHE A 113 -2.57 4.98 -7.78
C PHE A 113 -1.87 5.97 -6.85
N LEU A 114 -2.22 7.26 -6.91
CA LEU A 114 -1.77 8.24 -5.94
C LEU A 114 -2.20 7.84 -4.52
N ALA A 115 -3.48 7.51 -4.34
CA ALA A 115 -4.04 7.19 -3.05
C ALA A 115 -3.43 5.90 -2.47
N PHE A 116 -3.33 4.86 -3.31
CA PHE A 116 -2.77 3.55 -3.00
C PHE A 116 -1.30 3.66 -2.60
N GLY A 117 -0.46 4.33 -3.39
CA GLY A 117 0.96 4.41 -3.08
C GLY A 117 1.26 5.27 -1.84
N ILE A 118 0.51 6.36 -1.61
CA ILE A 118 0.66 7.15 -0.39
C ILE A 118 0.22 6.34 0.83
N TRP A 119 -0.91 5.63 0.72
CA TRP A 119 -1.46 4.79 1.77
C TRP A 119 -0.45 3.71 2.19
N ASP A 120 0.11 3.00 1.21
CA ASP A 120 1.07 1.91 1.41
C ASP A 120 2.39 2.39 2.05
N ILE A 121 2.96 3.50 1.55
CA ILE A 121 4.15 4.10 2.17
C ILE A 121 3.86 4.57 3.60
N SER A 122 2.69 5.18 3.81
CA SER A 122 2.29 5.67 5.13
C SER A 122 2.13 4.53 6.12
N TYR A 123 1.57 3.39 5.69
CA TYR A 123 1.49 2.17 6.49
C TYR A 123 2.85 1.76 7.07
N TYR A 124 3.89 1.66 6.23
CA TYR A 124 5.24 1.32 6.70
C TYR A 124 5.85 2.39 7.62
N ILE A 125 5.61 3.67 7.33
CA ILE A 125 6.06 4.77 8.20
C ILE A 125 5.42 4.64 9.58
N PHE A 126 4.12 4.40 9.66
CA PHE A 126 3.43 4.27 10.93
C PHE A 126 3.85 3.03 11.70
N LEU A 127 4.03 1.89 11.05
CA LEU A 127 4.61 0.70 11.71
C LEU A 127 6.00 1.00 12.27
N LYS A 128 6.81 1.77 11.54
CA LYS A 128 8.16 2.15 12.00
C LYS A 128 8.09 3.02 13.25
N LEU A 129 7.14 3.94 13.28
CA LEU A 129 6.95 4.86 14.40
C LEU A 129 6.32 4.18 15.64
N THR A 130 5.42 3.23 15.46
CA THR A 130 4.69 2.60 16.58
C THR A 130 5.43 1.42 17.19
N ILE A 131 5.97 0.53 16.36
CA ILE A 131 6.58 -0.74 16.82
C ILE A 131 8.03 -0.93 16.35
N GLY A 132 8.62 0.08 15.70
CA GLY A 132 10.02 0.05 15.25
C GLY A 132 10.29 -0.85 14.03
N TRP A 133 9.25 -1.43 13.43
CA TRP A 133 9.32 -2.32 12.27
C TRP A 133 8.89 -1.58 11.00
N PRO A 134 9.53 -1.76 9.84
CA PRO A 134 10.66 -2.66 9.60
C PRO A 134 11.98 -2.09 10.15
N LYS A 135 12.88 -2.95 10.61
CA LYS A 135 14.24 -2.59 11.01
C LYS A 135 15.09 -2.21 9.79
N SER A 136 14.90 -2.91 8.68
CA SER A 136 15.56 -2.69 7.38
C SER A 136 14.56 -2.81 6.23
N LEU A 137 14.82 -2.14 5.11
CA LEU A 137 14.02 -2.32 3.89
C LEU A 137 14.12 -3.73 3.29
N SER A 138 15.07 -4.54 3.75
CA SER A 138 15.21 -5.96 3.40
C SER A 138 14.36 -6.89 4.26
N ASP A 139 13.70 -6.38 5.32
CA ASP A 139 12.85 -7.21 6.16
C ASP A 139 11.68 -7.75 5.34
N LEU A 140 11.31 -9.00 5.61
CA LEU A 140 10.24 -9.66 4.88
C LEU A 140 8.87 -9.25 5.44
N ASP A 141 7.93 -9.05 4.53
CA ASP A 141 6.55 -8.70 4.81
C ASP A 141 5.58 -9.45 3.91
N ILE A 142 4.32 -9.50 4.32
CA ILE A 142 3.18 -9.93 3.50
C ILE A 142 2.47 -8.67 3.02
N PHE A 143 2.58 -8.38 1.73
CA PHE A 143 2.08 -7.15 1.15
C PHE A 143 0.54 -7.14 1.05
N PHE A 144 -0.03 -8.28 0.65
CA PHE A 144 -1.47 -8.47 0.44
C PHE A 144 -1.78 -9.97 0.49
N LEU A 145 -2.97 -10.35 0.95
CA LEU A 145 -3.51 -11.71 0.94
C LEU A 145 -4.32 -12.04 -0.33
N LEU A 146 -4.69 -11.02 -1.11
CA LEU A 146 -5.53 -11.14 -2.31
C LEU A 146 -4.74 -11.01 -3.63
N PRO A 147 -5.17 -11.72 -4.70
CA PRO A 147 -6.06 -12.90 -4.67
C PRO A 147 -5.39 -14.14 -4.03
N VAL A 148 -4.06 -14.08 -3.91
CA VAL A 148 -3.17 -15.01 -3.22
C VAL A 148 -2.24 -14.18 -2.33
N ALA A 149 -1.52 -14.80 -1.39
CA ALA A 149 -0.63 -14.04 -0.51
C ALA A 149 0.67 -13.65 -1.25
N TRP A 150 1.01 -12.36 -1.20
CA TRP A 150 2.24 -11.81 -1.76
C TRP A 150 3.20 -11.53 -0.61
N ALA A 151 4.38 -12.12 -0.64
CA ALA A 151 5.40 -11.91 0.38
C ALA A 151 6.74 -11.53 -0.25
N GLY A 152 7.50 -10.71 0.45
CA GLY A 152 8.82 -10.28 -0.01
C GLY A 152 9.42 -9.19 0.87
N PRO A 153 10.57 -8.64 0.49
CA PRO A 153 11.21 -7.57 1.24
C PRO A 153 10.46 -6.25 1.09
N VAL A 154 10.38 -5.46 2.16
CA VAL A 154 9.62 -4.19 2.23
C VAL A 154 10.02 -3.17 1.15
N PHE A 155 11.26 -3.19 0.65
CA PHE A 155 11.64 -2.27 -0.42
C PHE A 155 10.79 -2.43 -1.69
N VAL A 156 10.25 -3.62 -1.95
CA VAL A 156 9.46 -3.90 -3.16
C VAL A 156 8.17 -3.06 -3.21
N PRO A 157 7.24 -3.17 -2.24
CA PRO A 157 6.03 -2.35 -2.22
C PRO A 157 6.37 -0.86 -2.13
N VAL A 158 7.37 -0.46 -1.33
CA VAL A 158 7.77 0.95 -1.21
C VAL A 158 8.23 1.55 -2.54
N VAL A 159 9.04 0.84 -3.33
CA VAL A 159 9.51 1.32 -4.65
C VAL A 159 8.35 1.38 -5.65
N ILE A 160 7.50 0.34 -5.70
CA ILE A 160 6.32 0.33 -6.57
C ILE A 160 5.41 1.52 -6.23
N SER A 161 5.12 1.71 -4.95
CA SER A 161 4.31 2.82 -4.44
C SER A 161 4.93 4.18 -4.78
N ALA A 162 6.25 4.35 -4.67
CA ALA A 162 6.93 5.59 -5.06
C ALA A 162 6.76 5.90 -6.56
N ILE A 163 6.91 4.89 -7.43
CA ILE A 163 6.71 5.04 -8.88
C ILE A 163 5.27 5.41 -9.19
N LEU A 164 4.30 4.74 -8.58
CA LEU A 164 2.87 5.02 -8.74
C LEU A 164 2.52 6.45 -8.32
N VAL A 165 3.02 6.90 -7.18
CA VAL A 165 2.81 8.27 -6.67
C VAL A 165 3.40 9.30 -7.62
N LEU A 166 4.65 9.11 -8.04
CA LEU A 166 5.32 10.04 -8.96
C LEU A 166 4.60 10.13 -10.31
N GLY A 167 4.30 8.98 -10.93
CA GLY A 167 3.60 8.92 -12.21
C GLY A 167 2.21 9.56 -12.13
N SER A 168 1.47 9.29 -11.06
CA SER A 168 0.14 9.86 -10.84
C SER A 168 0.19 11.37 -10.63
N PHE A 169 1.17 11.85 -9.85
CA PHE A 169 1.33 13.27 -9.59
C PHE A 169 1.71 14.05 -10.87
N VAL A 170 2.62 13.50 -11.69
CA VAL A 170 2.98 14.06 -13.00
C VAL A 170 1.74 14.11 -13.90
N TYR A 171 1.04 12.98 -14.05
CA TYR A 171 -0.14 12.89 -14.91
C TYR A 171 -1.23 13.90 -14.52
N LEU A 172 -1.58 13.98 -13.23
CA LEU A 172 -2.64 14.87 -12.71
C LEU A 172 -2.26 16.36 -12.80
N LYS A 173 -0.96 16.68 -12.76
CA LYS A 173 -0.46 18.04 -12.98
C LYS A 173 -0.47 18.41 -14.45
N GLU A 174 -0.19 17.46 -15.35
CA GLU A 174 -0.08 17.73 -16.79
C GLU A 174 -1.44 17.85 -17.48
N ASN A 175 -2.36 16.94 -17.19
CA ASN A 175 -3.63 16.76 -17.91
C ASN A 175 -4.79 17.61 -17.36
N LYS A 176 -4.52 18.60 -16.51
CA LYS A 176 -5.51 19.60 -16.08
C LYS A 176 -5.44 20.86 -16.95
N TYR A 177 -5.82 20.71 -18.23
CA TYR A 177 -6.45 21.71 -19.09
C TYR A 177 -7.36 20.99 -20.08
#